data_AF-A0A2P5KRZ0-F1
#
_entry.id   AF-A0A2P5KRZ0-F1
#
_cell.length_a   1.000
_cell.length_b   1.000
_cell.length_c   1.000
_cell.angle_alpha   90.00
_cell.angle_beta   90.00
_cell.angle_gamma   90.00
#
_symmetry.space_group_name_H-M   'P 1'
#
loop_
_entity.id
_entity.type
_entity.pdbx_description
1 polymer ?
#
loop_
_entity_poly.entity_id
_entity_poly.type
_entity_poly.pdbx_seq_one_letter_code
_entity_poly.pdbx_strand_id
1 'polypeptide(L)' 'MNRFERFFGLKGEAKVKFLDGEFQVISSGDFVRCAVTGDPIALADLRYWSVELQEAYAT' A
#
# COMPACT_ATOMS: atom_id res chain seq x y z
N MET A 1 13.86 6.78 -21.85
CA MET A 1 12.46 7.00 -21.43
C MET A 1 12.24 6.26 -20.10
N ASN A 2 12.39 6.93 -18.96
CA ASN A 2 12.02 6.36 -17.65
C ASN A 2 10.59 6.82 -17.33
N ARG A 3 9.63 5.91 -17.51
CA ARG A 3 8.19 6.12 -17.33
C ARG A 3 7.76 6.26 -15.85
N PHE A 4 8.71 6.24 -14.92
CA PHE A 4 8.46 6.19 -13.47
C PHE A 4 8.03 7.55 -12.86
N GLU A 5 8.12 8.64 -13.62
CA GLU A 5 7.77 9.99 -13.16
C GLU A 5 6.29 10.36 -13.40
N ARG A 6 5.39 9.39 -13.57
CA ARG A 6 3.93 9.64 -13.56
C ARG A 6 3.25 9.35 -12.22
N PHE A 7 4.00 8.97 -11.18
CA PHE A 7 3.50 8.87 -9.79
C PHE A 7 3.43 10.22 -9.07
N PHE A 8 3.13 11.30 -9.79
CA PHE A 8 2.81 12.60 -9.22
C PHE A 8 1.57 12.46 -8.31
N GLY A 9 1.76 12.51 -6.99
CA GLY A 9 0.70 12.93 -6.05
C GLY A 9 0.46 12.06 -4.81
N LEU A 10 1.00 10.84 -4.74
CA LEU A 10 0.80 9.99 -3.57
C LEU A 10 1.69 10.46 -2.41
N LYS A 11 1.09 11.18 -1.47
CA LYS A 11 1.71 11.78 -0.28
C LYS A 11 2.17 10.70 0.70
N GLY A 12 3.33 10.13 0.44
CA GLY A 12 4.06 9.29 1.39
C GLY A 12 3.49 7.89 1.60
N GLU A 13 4.41 6.98 1.94
CA GLU A 13 4.11 5.58 2.22
C GLU A 13 3.46 5.48 3.61
N ALA A 14 2.21 5.04 3.65
CA ALA A 14 1.51 4.76 4.88
C ALA A 14 2.10 3.50 5.53
N LYS A 15 2.34 3.57 6.83
CA LYS A 15 2.55 2.34 7.62
C LYS A 15 1.21 1.91 8.16
N VAL A 16 0.71 0.80 7.65
CA VAL A 16 -0.52 0.18 8.16
C VAL A 16 -0.20 -1.14 8.82
N LYS A 17 -0.95 -1.45 9.86
CA LYS A 17 -1.01 -2.78 10.46
C LYS A 17 -2.23 -3.47 9.90
N PHE A 18 -2.01 -4.57 9.21
CA PHE A 18 -3.10 -5.36 8.66
C PHE A 18 -3.73 -6.20 9.77
N LEU A 19 -5.06 -6.19 9.87
CA LEU A 19 -5.86 -6.96 10.81
C LEU A 19 -6.85 -7.83 10.04
N ASP A 20 -7.52 -8.73 10.75
CA ASP A 20 -8.55 -9.59 10.17
C ASP A 20 -9.80 -8.76 9.86
N GLY A 21 -9.96 -8.36 8.59
CA GLY A 21 -11.09 -7.57 8.11
C GLY A 21 -10.94 -6.05 8.15
N GLU A 22 -9.89 -5.51 8.79
CA GLU A 22 -9.58 -4.08 8.79
C GLU A 22 -8.06 -3.82 8.77
N PHE A 23 -7.65 -2.57 8.63
CA PHE A 23 -6.25 -2.19 8.81
C PHE A 23 -6.15 -0.91 9.64
N GLN A 24 -5.13 -0.86 10.48
CA GLN A 24 -4.86 0.28 11.33
C GLN A 24 -3.71 1.11 10.76
N VAL A 25 -3.95 2.39 10.47
CA VAL A 25 -2.89 3.30 10.03
C VAL A 25 -2.03 3.70 11.22
N ILE A 26 -0.79 3.19 11.28
CA ILE A 26 0.23 3.56 12.26
C ILE A 26 0.88 4.89 11.88
N SER A 27 1.13 5.11 10.59
CA SER A 27 1.75 6.33 10.08
C SER A 27 0.98 6.84 8.88
N SER A 28 0.61 8.12 8.93
CA SER A 28 -0.17 8.78 7.90
C SER A 28 0.54 8.73 6.55
N GLY A 29 -0.17 8.27 5.54
CA GLY A 29 0.25 8.26 4.14
C GLY A 29 -0.92 7.89 3.25
N ASP A 30 -0.70 7.94 1.95
CA ASP A 30 -1.76 7.77 0.95
C ASP A 30 -1.73 6.38 0.28
N PHE A 31 -0.62 5.64 0.41
CA PHE A 31 -0.43 4.35 -0.25
C PHE A 31 0.46 3.38 0.54
N VAL A 32 0.34 2.09 0.27
CA VAL A 32 1.23 1.01 0.72
C VAL A 32 1.90 0.37 -0.49
N ARG A 33 2.98 -0.39 -0.30
CA ARG A 33 3.61 -1.11 -1.41
C ARG A 33 3.16 -2.56 -1.46
N CYS A 34 2.95 -3.05 -2.68
CA CYS A 34 2.78 -4.47 -2.94
C CYS A 34 4.04 -5.23 -2.51
N ALA A 35 3.90 -6.28 -1.70
CA ALA A 35 5.04 -7.09 -1.28
C ALA A 35 5.69 -7.87 -2.42
N VAL A 36 4.91 -8.20 -3.47
CA VAL A 36 5.36 -9.00 -4.60
C VAL A 36 5.99 -8.14 -5.69
N THR A 37 5.28 -7.08 -6.10
CA THR A 37 5.67 -6.24 -7.25
C THR A 37 6.38 -4.94 -6.83
N GLY A 38 6.22 -4.51 -5.59
CA GLY A 38 6.68 -3.20 -5.12
C GLY A 38 5.83 -2.02 -5.62
N ASP A 39 4.74 -2.28 -6.35
CA ASP A 39 3.88 -1.23 -6.91
C ASP A 39 3.10 -0.50 -5.80
N PRO A 40 2.93 0.82 -5.88
CA PRO A 40 2.20 1.58 -4.88
C PRO A 40 0.68 1.38 -5.00
N ILE A 41 0.07 0.87 -3.95
CA ILE A 41 -1.37 0.62 -3.80
C ILE A 41 -1.95 1.72 -2.93
N ALA A 42 -2.85 2.54 -3.46
CA ALA A 42 -3.56 3.54 -2.67
C ALA A 42 -4.34 2.86 -1.53
N LEU A 43 -4.33 3.44 -0.32
CA LEU A 43 -5.08 2.87 0.81
C LEU A 43 -6.59 2.73 0.51
N ALA A 44 -7.14 3.62 -0.31
CA ALA A 44 -8.53 3.56 -0.76
C ALA A 44 -8.82 2.37 -1.70
N ASP A 45 -7.81 1.86 -2.39
CA ASP A 45 -7.91 0.76 -3.35
C ASP A 45 -7.43 -0.59 -2.75
N LEU A 46 -6.81 -0.56 -1.58
CA LEU A 46 -6.32 -1.73 -0.86
C LEU A 46 -7.46 -2.71 -0.56
N ARG A 47 -7.53 -3.78 -1.35
CA ARG A 47 -8.57 -4.81 -1.26
C ARG A 47 -8.07 -6.13 -0.67
N TYR A 48 -6.79 -6.44 -0.89
CA TYR A 48 -6.19 -7.72 -0.57
C TYR A 48 -4.92 -7.53 0.24
N TRP A 49 -4.87 -8.15 1.42
CA TRP A 49 -3.71 -8.14 2.30
C TRP A 49 -3.62 -9.44 3.10
N SER A 50 -2.42 -9.77 3.56
CA SER A 50 -2.16 -10.87 4.48
C SER A 50 -1.87 -10.34 5.87
N VAL A 51 -2.67 -10.76 6.85
CA VAL A 51 -2.52 -10.41 8.27
C VAL A 51 -1.30 -11.10 8.87
N GLU A 52 -1.04 -12.35 8.48
CA GLU A 52 0.08 -13.14 9.02
C GLU A 52 1.43 -12.58 8.55
N LEU A 53 1.51 -12.18 7.29
CA LEU A 53 2.75 -11.66 6.68
C LEU A 53 2.87 -10.13 6.79
N GLN A 54 1.78 -9.44 7.14
CA GLN A 54 1.70 -7.97 7.11
C GLN A 54 2.04 -7.40 5.72
N GLU A 55 1.52 -8.05 4.68
CA GLU A 55 1.81 -7.73 3.28
C GLU A 55 0.55 -7.29 2.53
N ALA A 56 0.66 -6.22 1.74
CA ALA A 56 -0.37 -5.83 0.79
C ALA A 56 -0.09 -6.42 -0.59
N TYR A 57 -1.15 -6.73 -1.34
CA TYR A 57 -1.05 -7.24 -2.70
C TYR A 57 -1.85 -6.37 -3.66
N ALA A 58 -1.18 -5.92 -4.72
CA ALA A 58 -1.82 -5.25 -5.84
C ALA A 58 -2.50 -6.31 -6.72
N THR A 59 -3.69 -6.01 -7.23
CA THR A 59 -4.34 -6.82 -8.26
C THR A 59 -3.85 -6.44 -9.66
#